data_AF-A0A1H8GQ66-F1
#
_entry.id   AF-A0A1H8GQ66-F1
#
_cell.length_a   1.000
_cell.length_b   1.000
_cell.length_c   1.000
_cell.angle_alpha   90.00
_cell.angle_beta   90.00
_cell.angle_gamma   90.00
#
_symmetry.space_group_name_H-M   'P 1'
#
loop_
_entity.id
_entity.type
_entity.pdbx_description
1 polymer ?
#
loop_
_entity_poly.entity_id
_entity_poly.type
_entity_poly.pdbx_seq_one_letter_code
_entity_poly.pdbx_strand_id
1 'polypeptide(L)'
;MDRARWNADVARDILRQWVIDTLGSPEGVLVLDETGFTKKGQHSAGVQRQYSGTAGRIENSQIGVFLLYASPAGQAFLDRALYLPKSWTQDRERCRRAGIPDDVEFASKPELARRMLECAMDQDIPAAWVTGDSVYGGNRSLRLWLEESSQPFVLEVACNESLWWQSFHYTRADEIAAALPDDAWQTLSAGSGSKGERWFCDSQR
;
A
#
# COMPACT_ATOMS: atom_id res chain seq x y z
N MET A 1 -18.85 16.63 21.72
CA MET A 1 -18.13 15.44 21.23
C MET A 1 -16.99 15.00 22.14
N ASP A 2 -16.77 15.62 23.31
CA ASP A 2 -15.54 15.45 24.10
C ASP A 2 -15.59 14.33 25.17
N ARG A 3 -16.53 13.39 25.05
CA ARG A 3 -16.76 12.31 26.05
C ARG A 3 -16.83 10.91 25.45
N ALA A 4 -16.76 10.77 24.13
CA ALA A 4 -16.68 9.45 23.51
C ALA A 4 -15.24 8.94 23.66
N ARG A 5 -15.03 7.97 24.56
CA ARG A 5 -13.82 7.15 24.53
C ARG A 5 -13.95 6.21 23.33
N TRP A 6 -13.32 6.56 22.22
CA TRP A 6 -13.28 5.70 21.04
C TRP A 6 -11.87 5.11 20.91
N ASN A 7 -11.81 3.85 20.54
CA ASN A 7 -10.55 3.15 20.24
C ASN A 7 -10.51 2.94 18.72
N ALA A 8 -9.46 3.46 18.09
CA ALA A 8 -9.34 3.49 16.65
C ALA A 8 -9.04 2.10 16.03
N ASP A 9 -8.50 1.18 16.83
CA ASP A 9 -8.24 -0.20 16.42
C ASP A 9 -9.52 -1.02 16.54
N VAL A 10 -10.29 -0.84 17.62
CA VAL A 10 -11.63 -1.44 17.74
C VAL A 10 -12.56 -0.96 16.62
N ALA A 11 -12.53 0.33 16.28
CA ALA A 11 -13.31 0.87 15.17
C ALA A 11 -12.90 0.26 13.82
N ARG A 12 -11.59 0.03 13.62
CA ARG A 12 -11.08 -0.66 12.44
C ARG A 12 -11.57 -2.11 12.39
N ASP A 13 -11.52 -2.83 13.51
CA ASP A 13 -11.93 -4.24 13.54
C ASP A 13 -13.42 -4.40 13.23
N ILE A 14 -14.26 -3.49 13.74
CA ILE A 14 -15.69 -3.42 13.39
C ILE A 14 -15.88 -3.14 11.90
N LEU A 15 -15.15 -2.16 11.34
CA LEU A 15 -15.22 -1.84 9.91
C LEU A 15 -14.78 -3.04 9.06
N ARG A 16 -13.69 -3.70 9.45
CA ARG A 16 -13.15 -4.87 8.76
C ARG A 16 -14.17 -6.00 8.72
N GLN A 17 -14.83 -6.31 9.84
CA GLN A 17 -15.89 -7.31 9.86
C GLN A 17 -17.02 -6.93 8.90
N TRP A 18 -17.46 -5.67 8.92
CA TRP A 18 -18.47 -5.19 7.99
C TRP A 18 -18.05 -5.33 6.51
N VAL A 19 -16.78 -5.06 6.18
CA VAL A 19 -16.23 -5.24 4.84
C VAL A 19 -16.28 -6.71 4.42
N ILE A 20 -15.89 -7.63 5.29
CA ILE A 20 -15.96 -9.07 5.03
C ILE A 20 -17.41 -9.48 4.75
N ASP A 21 -18.34 -9.07 5.62
CA ASP A 21 -19.75 -9.48 5.54
C ASP A 21 -20.48 -8.87 4.33
N THR A 22 -20.10 -7.66 3.91
CA THR A 22 -20.87 -6.89 2.92
C THR A 22 -20.20 -6.86 1.54
N LEU A 23 -18.87 -6.79 1.50
CA LEU A 23 -18.09 -6.62 0.27
C LEU A 23 -17.27 -7.86 -0.09
N GLY A 24 -17.10 -8.81 0.83
CA GLY A 24 -16.29 -10.01 0.66
C GLY A 24 -16.62 -10.75 -0.63
N SER A 25 -15.59 -10.98 -1.44
CA SER A 25 -15.72 -11.63 -2.74
C SER A 25 -14.48 -12.48 -3.04
N PRO A 26 -14.63 -13.65 -3.68
CA PRO A 26 -13.49 -14.39 -4.25
C PRO A 26 -12.67 -13.55 -5.24
N GLU A 27 -13.28 -12.54 -5.87
CA GLU A 27 -12.62 -11.60 -6.79
C GLU A 27 -12.09 -10.34 -6.09
N GLY A 28 -12.06 -10.34 -4.75
CA GLY A 28 -11.59 -9.20 -3.96
C GLY A 28 -10.14 -8.84 -4.26
N VAL A 29 -9.84 -7.55 -4.18
CA VAL A 29 -8.49 -7.01 -4.37
C VAL A 29 -8.10 -6.20 -3.16
N LEU A 30 -6.93 -6.52 -2.60
CA LEU A 30 -6.27 -5.76 -1.56
C LEU A 30 -5.39 -4.68 -2.22
N VAL A 31 -5.63 -3.43 -1.89
CA VAL A 31 -4.93 -2.27 -2.48
C VAL A 31 -4.07 -1.61 -1.42
N LEU A 32 -2.77 -1.55 -1.66
CA LEU A 32 -1.81 -0.80 -0.86
C LEU A 32 -1.64 0.61 -1.43
N ASP A 33 -1.80 1.62 -0.58
CA ASP A 33 -1.56 3.01 -0.98
C ASP A 33 -1.07 3.84 0.21
N GLU A 34 -0.40 4.94 -0.12
CA GLU A 34 0.06 5.92 0.85
C GLU A 34 -0.61 7.26 0.60
N THR A 35 -0.98 7.94 1.68
CA THR A 35 -1.53 9.29 1.55
C THR A 35 -0.82 10.27 2.46
N GLY A 36 -0.48 11.43 1.89
CA GLY A 36 0.17 12.51 2.59
C GLY A 36 -0.82 13.54 3.11
N PHE A 37 -0.72 13.84 4.41
CA PHE A 37 -1.52 14.87 5.07
C PHE A 37 -0.63 16.06 5.41
N THR A 38 -0.78 17.16 4.67
CA THR A 38 0.00 18.38 4.91
C THR A 38 -0.29 18.94 6.31
N LYS A 39 0.77 19.35 7.02
CA LYS A 39 0.69 19.90 8.38
C LYS A 39 1.53 21.17 8.53
N LYS A 40 1.10 22.01 9.47
CA LYS A 40 1.87 23.16 9.96
C LYS A 40 2.49 22.80 11.31
N GLY A 41 3.75 23.19 11.52
CA GLY A 41 4.49 22.93 12.77
C GLY A 41 5.19 21.57 12.82
N GLN A 42 5.78 21.25 13.98
CA GLN A 42 6.68 20.10 14.17
C GLN A 42 6.18 19.08 15.22
N HIS A 43 5.03 19.34 15.85
CA HIS A 43 4.54 18.58 17.00
C HIS A 43 3.61 17.42 16.63
N SER A 44 3.01 17.40 15.44
CA SER A 44 2.15 16.30 15.01
C SER A 44 2.96 15.02 14.77
N ALA A 45 2.50 13.89 15.29
CA ALA A 45 3.17 12.58 15.19
C ALA A 45 3.67 12.27 13.77
N GLY A 46 4.94 11.91 13.60
CA GLY A 46 5.50 11.55 12.29
C GLY A 46 5.63 12.69 11.28
N VAL A 47 5.32 13.95 11.65
CA VAL A 47 5.42 15.08 10.72
C VAL A 47 6.88 15.40 10.41
N GLN A 48 7.20 15.51 9.13
CA GLN A 48 8.47 16.04 8.64
C GLN A 48 8.33 16.50 7.18
N ARG A 49 9.36 17.17 6.67
CA ARG A 49 9.49 17.40 5.22
C ARG A 49 9.78 16.08 4.51
N GLN A 50 8.82 15.61 3.74
CA GLN A 50 8.93 14.39 2.95
C GLN A 50 8.06 14.51 1.70
N TYR A 51 8.32 13.68 0.70
CA TYR A 51 7.48 13.65 -0.49
C TYR A 51 6.05 13.26 -0.10
N SER A 52 5.08 14.05 -0.55
CA SER A 52 3.65 13.78 -0.38
C SER A 52 3.05 13.59 -1.77
N GLY A 53 2.53 12.39 -2.06
CA GLY A 53 1.88 12.10 -3.34
C GLY A 53 0.72 13.06 -3.61
N THR A 54 -0.09 13.35 -2.59
CA THR A 54 -1.21 14.30 -2.67
C THR A 54 -0.78 15.72 -3.03
N ALA A 55 0.38 16.17 -2.53
CA ALA A 55 0.89 17.50 -2.84
C ALA A 55 1.76 17.54 -4.12
N GLY A 56 2.19 16.36 -4.62
CA GLY A 56 3.12 16.23 -5.74
C GLY A 56 4.52 16.78 -5.48
N ARG A 57 4.87 17.04 -4.21
CA ARG A 57 6.14 17.71 -3.83
C ARG A 57 6.56 17.36 -2.40
N ILE A 58 7.80 17.74 -2.07
CA ILE A 58 8.32 17.65 -0.71
C ILE A 58 7.72 18.78 0.14
N GLU A 59 6.90 18.41 1.11
CA GLU A 59 6.30 19.32 2.08
C GLU A 59 6.24 18.71 3.46
N ASN A 60 6.00 19.57 4.46
CA ASN A 60 5.82 19.12 5.83
C ASN A 60 4.49 18.37 5.96
N SER A 61 4.58 17.05 6.08
CA SER A 61 3.42 16.17 6.01
C SER A 61 3.55 14.98 6.95
N GLN A 62 2.41 14.42 7.37
CA GLN A 62 2.31 13.06 7.89
C GLN A 62 1.99 12.12 6.73
N ILE A 63 2.50 10.90 6.77
CA ILE A 63 2.17 9.89 5.76
C ILE A 63 1.42 8.74 6.45
N GLY A 64 0.21 8.47 5.97
CA GLY A 64 -0.52 7.25 6.31
C GLY A 64 -0.28 6.19 5.25
N VAL A 65 -0.04 4.96 5.67
CA VAL A 65 -0.03 3.75 4.84
C VAL A 65 -1.39 3.10 5.03
N PHE A 66 -2.08 2.73 3.96
CA PHE A 66 -3.43 2.21 4.00
C PHE A 66 -3.52 0.87 3.28
N LEU A 67 -4.37 0.00 3.82
CA LEU A 67 -4.85 -1.18 3.14
C LEU A 67 -6.32 -0.97 2.83
N LEU A 68 -6.67 -1.02 1.55
CA LEU A 68 -8.05 -0.93 1.07
C LEU A 68 -8.50 -2.26 0.49
N TYR A 69 -9.80 -2.46 0.45
CA TYR A 69 -10.46 -3.58 -0.20
C TYR A 69 -11.31 -3.05 -1.35
N ALA A 70 -11.23 -3.70 -2.49
CA ALA A 70 -12.10 -3.45 -3.63
C ALA A 70 -12.69 -4.78 -4.12
N SER A 71 -13.97 -4.76 -4.48
CA SER A 71 -14.67 -5.90 -5.06
C SER A 71 -15.80 -5.40 -5.97
N PRO A 72 -16.49 -6.28 -6.72
CA PRO A 72 -17.67 -5.89 -7.49
C PRO A 72 -18.78 -5.24 -6.65
N ALA A 73 -18.83 -5.50 -5.33
CA ALA A 73 -19.81 -4.93 -4.42
C ALA A 73 -19.44 -3.52 -3.93
N GLY A 74 -18.19 -3.10 -4.06
CA GLY A 74 -17.73 -1.77 -3.66
C GLY A 74 -16.30 -1.73 -3.16
N GLN A 75 -15.95 -0.65 -2.45
CA GLN A 75 -14.61 -0.43 -1.92
C GLN A 75 -14.64 0.18 -0.51
N ALA A 76 -13.68 -0.19 0.33
CA ALA A 76 -13.59 0.28 1.72
C ALA A 76 -12.15 0.23 2.26
N PHE A 77 -11.89 0.94 3.36
CA PHE A 77 -10.65 0.80 4.12
C PHE A 77 -10.69 -0.44 5.00
N LEU A 78 -9.58 -1.20 5.03
CA LEU A 78 -9.40 -2.36 5.92
C LEU A 78 -8.45 -2.08 7.07
N ASP A 79 -7.39 -1.30 6.82
CA ASP A 79 -6.39 -0.98 7.84
C ASP A 79 -5.63 0.31 7.51
N ARG A 80 -4.90 0.80 8.50
CA ARG A 80 -4.07 2.00 8.41
C ARG A 80 -2.88 1.89 9.36
N ALA A 81 -1.76 2.48 8.96
CA ALA A 81 -0.62 2.72 9.83
C ALA A 81 -0.06 4.13 9.59
N LEU A 82 0.41 4.77 10.66
CA LEU A 82 1.18 6.02 10.54
C LEU A 82 2.64 5.67 10.24
N TYR A 83 3.18 6.18 9.14
CA TYR A 83 4.61 6.06 8.88
C TYR A 83 5.38 7.04 9.78
N LEU A 84 6.25 6.49 10.63
CA LEU A 84 7.14 7.24 11.49
C LEU A 84 8.57 7.23 10.92
N PRO A 85 9.09 8.40 10.50
CA PRO A 85 10.47 8.52 10.05
C PRO A 85 11.48 8.17 11.14
N LYS A 86 12.69 7.74 10.77
CA LYS A 86 13.78 7.47 11.73
C LYS A 86 14.07 8.66 12.66
N SER A 87 13.96 9.88 12.14
CA SER A 87 14.13 11.12 12.92
C SER A 87 13.13 11.28 14.06
N TRP A 88 11.98 10.60 13.99
CA TRP A 88 11.00 10.50 15.07
C TRP A 88 11.33 9.38 16.04
N THR A 89 11.54 8.16 15.54
CA THR A 89 11.78 6.99 16.41
C THR A 89 13.10 7.07 17.17
N GLN A 90 14.04 7.91 16.71
CA GLN A 90 15.29 8.23 17.41
C GLN A 90 15.14 9.33 18.48
N ASP A 91 14.01 10.04 18.52
CA ASP A 91 13.70 11.08 19.52
C ASP A 91 12.49 10.64 20.36
N ARG A 92 12.77 9.90 21.44
CA ARG A 92 11.74 9.33 22.31
C ARG A 92 10.96 10.38 23.09
N GLU A 93 11.60 11.49 23.46
CA GLU A 93 10.88 12.59 24.11
C GLU A 93 9.85 13.22 23.17
N ARG A 94 10.21 13.42 21.90
CA ARG A 94 9.28 13.91 20.87
C ARG A 94 8.15 12.93 20.61
N CYS A 95 8.44 11.62 20.58
CA CYS A 95 7.42 10.58 20.46
C CYS A 95 6.40 10.65 21.60
N ARG A 96 6.86 10.68 22.86
CA ARG A 96 5.99 10.76 24.04
C ARG A 96 5.13 12.02 24.04
N ARG A 97 5.71 13.18 23.67
CA ARG A 97 4.94 14.44 23.54
C ARG A 97 3.83 14.35 22.49
N ALA A 98 3.99 13.51 21.47
CA ALA A 98 2.99 13.28 20.44
C ALA A 98 2.07 12.08 20.74
N GLY A 99 2.20 11.43 21.90
CA GLY A 99 1.41 10.27 22.31
C GLY A 99 1.80 8.96 21.62
N ILE A 100 3.02 8.87 21.07
CA ILE A 100 3.54 7.65 20.45
C ILE A 100 4.16 6.77 21.56
N PRO A 101 3.74 5.51 21.69
CA PRO A 101 4.34 4.55 22.64
C PRO A 101 5.83 4.28 22.41
N ASP A 102 6.57 3.93 23.48
CA ASP A 102 8.03 3.75 23.45
C ASP A 102 8.48 2.49 22.69
N ASP A 103 7.61 1.49 22.59
CA ASP A 103 7.80 0.24 21.86
C ASP A 103 7.60 0.39 20.33
N VAL A 104 7.13 1.54 19.87
CA VAL A 104 7.02 1.80 18.42
C VAL A 104 8.41 2.04 17.84
N GLU A 105 8.88 1.08 17.06
CA GLU A 105 10.14 1.15 16.31
C GLU A 105 9.94 1.66 14.87
N PHE A 106 11.05 1.97 14.22
CA PHE A 106 11.02 2.32 12.80
C PHE A 106 10.54 1.13 11.97
N ALA A 107 9.59 1.38 11.08
CA ALA A 107 9.20 0.48 10.02
C ALA A 107 9.08 1.28 8.73
N SER A 108 9.66 0.75 7.65
CA SER A 108 9.44 1.24 6.29
C SER A 108 7.98 1.05 5.89
N LYS A 109 7.54 1.79 4.87
CA LYS A 109 6.17 1.70 4.39
C LYS A 109 5.81 0.32 3.83
N PRO A 110 6.69 -0.39 3.09
CA PRO A 110 6.45 -1.77 2.71
C PRO A 110 6.37 -2.73 3.91
N GLU A 111 7.14 -2.52 4.97
CA GLU A 111 7.02 -3.34 6.20
C GLU A 111 5.69 -3.10 6.91
N LEU A 112 5.20 -1.85 6.95
CA LEU A 112 3.87 -1.52 7.48
C LEU A 112 2.76 -2.17 6.63
N ALA A 113 2.87 -2.08 5.30
CA ALA A 113 1.94 -2.74 4.38
C ALA A 113 1.93 -4.25 4.56
N ARG A 114 3.10 -4.89 4.64
CA ARG A 114 3.22 -6.33 4.88
C ARG A 114 2.49 -6.74 6.17
N ARG A 115 2.69 -6.03 7.28
CA ARG A 115 2.00 -6.34 8.55
C ARG A 115 0.48 -6.26 8.42
N MET A 116 -0.03 -5.28 7.67
CA MET A 116 -1.47 -5.17 7.41
C MET A 116 -1.99 -6.31 6.52
N LEU A 117 -1.20 -6.75 5.52
CA LEU A 117 -1.53 -7.90 4.69
C LEU A 117 -1.49 -9.21 5.48
N GLU A 118 -0.46 -9.44 6.29
CA GLU A 118 -0.37 -10.60 7.22
C GLU A 118 -1.64 -10.67 8.09
N CYS A 119 -2.02 -9.55 8.69
CA CYS A 119 -3.23 -9.48 9.52
C CYS A 119 -4.54 -9.72 8.74
N ALA A 120 -4.61 -9.33 7.46
CA ALA A 120 -5.76 -9.60 6.60
C ALA A 120 -5.83 -11.08 6.19
N MET A 121 -4.68 -11.69 5.89
CA MET A 121 -4.58 -13.10 5.53
C MET A 121 -4.87 -14.01 6.73
N ASP A 122 -4.36 -13.67 7.91
CA ASP A 122 -4.64 -14.40 9.17
C ASP A 122 -6.13 -14.37 9.57
N GLN A 123 -6.90 -13.44 9.00
CA GLN A 123 -8.35 -13.32 9.20
C GLN A 123 -9.16 -13.90 8.06
N ASP A 124 -8.52 -14.61 7.13
CA ASP A 124 -9.15 -15.24 5.96
C ASP A 124 -9.99 -14.25 5.12
N ILE A 125 -9.55 -12.99 5.02
CA ILE A 125 -10.23 -12.01 4.15
C ILE A 125 -10.13 -12.49 2.70
N PRO A 126 -11.25 -12.70 1.99
CA PRO A 126 -11.20 -13.24 0.63
C PRO A 126 -10.61 -12.21 -0.33
N ALA A 127 -9.45 -12.50 -0.89
CA ALA A 127 -8.77 -11.65 -1.86
C ALA A 127 -8.01 -12.47 -2.91
N ALA A 128 -8.39 -12.32 -4.18
CA ALA A 128 -7.67 -12.94 -5.29
C ALA A 128 -6.33 -12.25 -5.58
N TRP A 129 -6.25 -10.94 -5.37
CA TRP A 129 -5.08 -10.16 -5.78
C TRP A 129 -4.66 -9.12 -4.73
N VAL A 130 -3.36 -8.85 -4.68
CA VAL A 130 -2.78 -7.66 -4.03
C VAL A 130 -2.27 -6.71 -5.10
N THR A 131 -2.53 -5.41 -4.95
CA THR A 131 -2.01 -4.38 -5.84
C THR A 131 -1.49 -3.17 -5.08
N GLY A 132 -0.63 -2.38 -5.70
CA GLY A 132 0.07 -1.26 -5.09
C GLY A 132 1.03 -0.59 -6.06
N ASP A 133 1.44 0.63 -5.72
CA ASP A 133 2.35 1.45 -6.52
C ASP A 133 3.83 1.01 -6.42
N SER A 134 4.69 1.78 -7.08
CA SER A 134 6.14 1.57 -7.11
C SER A 134 6.84 1.59 -5.75
N VAL A 135 6.26 2.19 -4.70
CA VAL A 135 6.82 2.11 -3.34
C VAL A 135 6.79 0.67 -2.83
N TYR A 136 5.75 -0.07 -3.19
CA TYR A 136 5.56 -1.46 -2.79
C TYR A 136 6.20 -2.42 -3.79
N GLY A 137 6.01 -2.22 -5.09
CA GLY A 137 6.58 -3.12 -6.09
C GLY A 137 8.11 -3.07 -6.19
N GLY A 138 8.72 -1.92 -5.90
CA GLY A 138 10.17 -1.81 -5.75
C GLY A 138 10.73 -2.54 -4.51
N ASN A 139 9.88 -3.03 -3.60
CA ASN A 139 10.33 -3.81 -2.45
C ASN A 139 10.38 -5.31 -2.78
N ARG A 140 11.57 -5.80 -3.13
CA ARG A 140 11.81 -7.23 -3.41
C ARG A 140 11.36 -8.15 -2.29
N SER A 141 11.61 -7.79 -1.03
CA SER A 141 11.25 -8.64 0.12
C SER A 141 9.74 -8.80 0.27
N LEU A 142 8.96 -7.76 -0.05
CA LEU A 142 7.50 -7.84 -0.08
C LEU A 142 7.02 -8.73 -1.22
N ARG A 143 7.60 -8.59 -2.42
CA ARG A 143 7.27 -9.45 -3.57
C ARG A 143 7.54 -10.93 -3.28
N LEU A 144 8.73 -11.25 -2.79
CA LEU A 144 9.09 -12.62 -2.41
C LEU A 144 8.16 -13.19 -1.34
N TRP A 145 7.78 -12.39 -0.35
CA TRP A 145 6.85 -12.83 0.69
C TRP A 145 5.44 -13.12 0.13
N LEU A 146 4.95 -12.32 -0.83
CA LEU A 146 3.68 -12.59 -1.52
C LEU A 146 3.76 -13.89 -2.34
N GLU A 147 4.89 -14.12 -3.04
CA GLU A 147 5.14 -15.37 -3.77
C GLU A 147 5.18 -16.59 -2.83
N GLU A 148 5.91 -16.50 -1.71
CA GLU A 148 6.00 -17.54 -0.68
C GLU A 148 4.63 -17.85 -0.07
N SER A 149 3.78 -16.83 0.08
CA SER A 149 2.41 -16.95 0.59
C SER A 149 1.42 -17.42 -0.48
N SER A 150 1.87 -17.68 -1.72
CA SER A 150 1.03 -18.03 -2.86
C SER A 150 -0.11 -17.02 -3.12
N GLN A 151 0.10 -15.75 -2.76
CA GLN A 151 -0.86 -14.67 -2.98
C GLN A 151 -0.54 -14.00 -4.33
N PRO A 152 -1.44 -14.06 -5.33
CA PRO A 152 -1.24 -13.35 -6.58
C PRO A 152 -1.19 -11.84 -6.37
N PHE A 153 -0.34 -11.15 -7.14
CA PHE A 153 -0.19 -9.70 -7.04
C PHE A 153 0.14 -9.03 -8.38
N VAL A 154 -0.22 -7.76 -8.47
CA VAL A 154 0.18 -6.82 -9.54
C VAL A 154 0.69 -5.55 -8.88
N LEU A 155 2.00 -5.38 -8.87
CA LEU A 155 2.67 -4.21 -8.28
C LEU A 155 3.40 -3.42 -9.36
N GLU A 156 3.25 -2.11 -9.34
CA GLU A 156 4.04 -1.23 -10.21
C GLU A 156 5.52 -1.32 -9.86
N VAL A 157 6.39 -1.34 -10.87
CA VAL A 157 7.84 -1.31 -10.71
C VAL A 157 8.44 -0.23 -11.59
N ALA A 158 9.61 0.29 -11.20
CA ALA A 158 10.36 1.18 -12.07
C ALA A 158 10.81 0.43 -13.34
N CYS A 159 10.92 1.14 -14.46
CA CYS A 159 11.34 0.52 -15.73
C CYS A 159 12.73 -0.12 -15.67
N ASN A 160 13.60 0.36 -14.78
CA ASN A 160 14.94 -0.17 -14.54
C ASN A 160 15.01 -1.19 -13.39
N GLU A 161 13.87 -1.59 -12.82
CA GLU A 161 13.81 -2.62 -11.79
C GLU A 161 14.35 -3.94 -12.36
N SER A 162 15.27 -4.55 -11.63
CA SER A 162 15.89 -5.81 -12.02
C SER A 162 15.04 -6.99 -11.54
N LEU A 163 14.45 -7.71 -12.47
CA LEU A 163 13.54 -8.83 -12.21
C LEU A 163 14.17 -10.14 -12.67
N TRP A 164 13.76 -11.24 -12.04
CA TRP A 164 14.15 -12.57 -12.47
C TRP A 164 13.21 -13.01 -13.60
N TRP A 165 13.72 -13.26 -14.81
CA TRP A 165 12.89 -13.55 -15.98
C TRP A 165 13.51 -14.61 -16.88
N GLN A 166 12.80 -15.75 -17.03
CA GLN A 166 13.07 -16.88 -17.94
C GLN A 166 14.45 -17.57 -17.86
N SER A 167 15.41 -17.02 -17.13
CA SER A 167 16.80 -17.46 -17.05
C SER A 167 17.36 -17.16 -15.67
N PHE A 168 18.52 -17.69 -15.28
CA PHE A 168 19.15 -17.40 -13.98
C PHE A 168 19.78 -15.99 -13.86
N HIS A 169 19.45 -15.08 -14.78
CA HIS A 169 19.93 -13.70 -14.78
C HIS A 169 18.81 -12.74 -14.44
N TYR A 170 19.20 -11.61 -13.82
CA TYR A 170 18.31 -10.47 -13.68
C TYR A 170 18.24 -9.71 -14.99
N THR A 171 17.04 -9.35 -15.39
CA THR A 171 16.75 -8.54 -16.59
C THR A 171 15.92 -7.34 -16.15
N ARG A 172 16.15 -6.18 -16.76
CA ARG A 172 15.39 -4.98 -16.43
C ARG A 172 13.96 -5.08 -16.92
N ALA A 173 13.02 -4.48 -16.19
CA ALA A 173 11.61 -4.50 -16.55
C ALA A 173 11.33 -3.94 -17.96
N ASP A 174 12.06 -2.90 -18.41
CA ASP A 174 11.95 -2.35 -19.75
C ASP A 174 12.44 -3.30 -20.85
N GLU A 175 13.55 -4.00 -20.61
CA GLU A 175 14.07 -5.03 -21.52
C GLU A 175 13.11 -6.22 -21.62
N ILE A 176 12.52 -6.64 -20.49
CA ILE A 176 11.48 -7.69 -20.46
C ILE A 176 10.28 -7.25 -21.29
N ALA A 177 9.78 -6.03 -21.06
CA ALA A 177 8.64 -5.49 -21.77
C ALA A 177 8.90 -5.41 -23.29
N ALA A 178 10.09 -4.96 -23.70
CA ALA A 178 10.47 -4.86 -25.11
C ALA A 178 10.67 -6.22 -25.80
N ALA A 179 10.95 -7.28 -25.03
CA ALA A 179 11.18 -8.62 -25.57
C ALA A 179 9.89 -9.45 -25.73
N LEU A 180 8.77 -8.99 -25.15
CA LEU A 180 7.46 -9.61 -25.33
C LEU A 180 6.87 -9.25 -26.69
N PRO A 181 6.23 -10.21 -27.40
CA PRO A 181 5.63 -9.93 -28.70
C PRO A 181 4.43 -8.99 -28.56
N ASP A 182 4.09 -8.25 -29.62
CA ASP A 182 3.01 -7.26 -29.60
C ASP A 182 1.64 -7.86 -29.22
N ASP A 183 1.42 -9.14 -29.54
CA ASP A 183 0.19 -9.88 -29.21
C ASP A 183 0.12 -10.35 -27.75
N ALA A 184 1.22 -10.26 -26.99
CA ALA A 184 1.21 -10.49 -25.54
C ALA A 184 0.53 -9.33 -24.80
N TRP A 185 0.50 -8.14 -25.41
CA TRP A 185 -0.05 -6.94 -24.81
C TRP A 185 -1.56 -6.80 -25.09
N GLN A 186 -2.32 -6.60 -24.02
CA GLN A 186 -3.73 -6.28 -24.07
C GLN A 186 -3.95 -4.90 -23.47
N THR A 187 -4.65 -4.04 -24.22
CA THR A 187 -5.08 -2.75 -23.68
C THR A 187 -6.39 -2.93 -22.92
N LEU A 188 -6.35 -2.68 -21.62
CA LEU A 188 -7.48 -2.74 -20.71
C LEU A 188 -7.91 -1.32 -20.33
N SER A 189 -9.22 -1.09 -20.26
CA SER A 189 -9.78 0.16 -19.75
C SER A 189 -10.01 0.03 -18.24
N ALA A 190 -9.42 0.92 -17.44
CA ALA A 190 -9.75 1.09 -16.02
C ALA A 190 -10.93 2.05 -15.81
N GLY A 191 -11.82 2.11 -16.80
CA GLY A 191 -13.00 2.95 -16.84
C GLY A 191 -12.73 4.43 -17.10
N SER A 192 -13.82 5.20 -17.09
CA SER A 192 -13.79 6.65 -17.27
C SER A 192 -13.17 7.35 -16.06
N GLY A 193 -12.03 8.01 -16.26
CA GLY A 193 -11.43 8.90 -15.28
C GLY A 193 -11.85 10.37 -15.48
N SER A 194 -11.39 11.24 -14.59
CA SER A 194 -11.65 12.69 -14.67
C SER A 194 -11.06 13.39 -15.90
N LYS A 195 -10.24 12.68 -16.70
CA LYS A 195 -9.62 13.17 -17.95
C LYS A 195 -9.96 12.30 -19.18
N GLY A 196 -10.99 11.46 -19.12
CA GLY A 196 -11.34 10.49 -20.16
C GLY A 196 -11.00 9.05 -19.75
N GLU A 197 -11.11 8.10 -20.69
CA GLU A 197 -10.79 6.69 -20.42
C GLU A 197 -9.33 6.51 -20.01
N ARG A 198 -9.13 5.73 -18.95
CA ARG A 198 -7.80 5.37 -18.45
C ARG A 198 -7.42 4.02 -19.03
N TRP A 199 -6.53 4.03 -20.01
CA TRP A 199 -6.02 2.84 -20.66
C TRP A 199 -4.76 2.33 -19.97
N PHE A 200 -4.65 1.02 -19.80
CA PHE A 200 -3.48 0.31 -19.31
C PHE A 200 -3.14 -0.80 -20.30
N CYS A 201 -1.85 -1.02 -20.58
CA CYS A 201 -1.42 -2.19 -21.34
C CYS A 201 -0.90 -3.24 -20.35
N ASP A 202 -1.49 -4.42 -20.39
CA ASP A 202 -1.11 -5.57 -19.57
C ASP A 202 -0.57 -6.69 -20.47
N SER A 203 0.40 -7.47 -19.99
CA SER A 203 0.93 -8.60 -20.74
C SER A 203 0.45 -9.92 -20.14
N GLN A 204 -0.36 -10.68 -20.86
CA GLN A 204 -0.84 -11.99 -20.39
C GLN A 204 0.15 -13.10 -20.74
N ARG A 205 0.95 -13.56 -19.77
CA ARG A 205 1.60 -14.89 -19.78
C ARG A 205 1.76 -15.45 -18.37
#